data_AF-A0A2L1S499-F1
#
_entry.id   AF-A0A2L1S499-F1
#
_cell.length_a   1.000
_cell.length_b   1.000
_cell.length_c   1.000
_cell.angle_alpha   90.00
_cell.angle_beta   90.00
_cell.angle_gamma   90.00
#
_symmetry.space_group_name_H-M   'P 1'
#
loop_
_entity.id
_entity.type
_entity.pdbx_description
1 polymer ?
#
loop_
_entity_poly.entity_id
_entity_poly.type
_entity_poly.pdbx_seq_one_letter_code
_entity_poly.pdbx_strand_id
1 'polypeptide(L)'
;MADSLVIISIAGEAYDGPPSFDLLIDDKVVGSGTLRMAIETEADGRLFTKPRPSSFLEQFSFTVPDDLLTPDAEISLVLTNDKFTRMDGAGEDGVLDRNLFIDFVRVNDIEVTSADMVLIHDGDVVEYNYQAGLLPIYEAGFRAVARPPQGGWLNGGVAKVGMLDIPMPLPRPKDLTLSVGLVQQ
;
A
#
# COMPACT_ATOMS: atom_id res chain seq x y z
N MET A 1 3.36 24.45 -6.83
CA MET A 1 2.20 23.54 -6.90
C MET A 1 2.21 22.72 -5.62
N ALA A 2 1.19 21.92 -5.33
CA ALA A 2 1.06 21.26 -4.03
C ALA A 2 1.37 19.78 -4.21
N ASP A 3 2.39 19.29 -3.50
CA ASP A 3 2.87 17.90 -3.57
C ASP A 3 1.74 16.87 -3.61
N SER A 4 1.92 15.84 -4.42
CA SER A 4 0.98 14.75 -4.60
C SER A 4 1.17 13.66 -3.54
N LEU A 5 0.08 13.02 -3.14
CA LEU A 5 0.11 11.92 -2.18
C LEU A 5 0.03 10.58 -2.91
N VAL A 6 1.03 9.73 -2.73
CA VAL A 6 1.00 8.33 -3.20
C VAL A 6 0.80 7.41 -2.00
N ILE A 7 -0.25 6.59 -2.04
CA ILE A 7 -0.54 5.56 -1.05
C ILE A 7 -0.43 4.21 -1.73
N ILE A 8 0.23 3.26 -1.08
CA ILE A 8 0.26 1.86 -1.52
C ILE A 8 -0.30 0.96 -0.42
N SER A 9 -0.92 -0.14 -0.82
CA SER A 9 -1.38 -1.22 0.07
C SER A 9 -0.70 -2.51 -0.35
N ILE A 10 0.05 -3.12 0.57
CA ILE A 10 0.89 -4.29 0.29
C ILE A 10 0.86 -5.28 1.46
N ALA A 11 0.93 -6.56 1.15
CA ALA A 11 1.20 -7.64 2.10
C ALA A 11 2.54 -8.30 1.75
N GLY A 12 3.04 -9.16 2.63
CA GLY A 12 4.29 -9.86 2.36
C GLY A 12 4.46 -11.14 3.16
N GLU A 13 5.33 -12.00 2.65
CA GLU A 13 5.86 -13.18 3.34
C GLU A 13 7.27 -12.84 3.82
N ALA A 14 7.57 -13.14 5.09
CA ALA A 14 8.87 -12.92 5.70
C ALA A 14 9.62 -14.24 5.83
N TYR A 15 10.89 -14.22 5.43
CA TYR A 15 11.87 -15.28 5.66
C TYR A 15 13.23 -14.64 5.90
N ASP A 16 13.89 -14.98 7.01
CA ASP A 16 15.13 -14.34 7.49
C ASP A 16 15.03 -12.79 7.53
N GLY A 17 13.90 -12.31 8.03
CA GLY A 17 13.55 -10.89 8.08
C GLY A 17 12.40 -10.51 7.14
N PRO A 18 11.80 -9.33 7.36
CA PRO A 18 10.66 -8.86 6.58
C PRO A 18 11.05 -8.41 5.15
N PRO A 19 10.10 -8.44 4.20
CA PRO A 19 10.28 -7.84 2.89
C PRO A 19 10.43 -6.32 2.96
N SER A 20 11.40 -5.82 2.21
CA SER A 20 11.66 -4.40 1.97
C SER A 20 11.39 -4.08 0.51
N PHE A 21 10.95 -2.85 0.26
CA PHE A 21 10.57 -2.42 -1.08
C PHE A 21 11.06 -1.01 -1.38
N ASP A 22 11.17 -0.72 -2.68
CA ASP A 22 11.28 0.64 -3.20
C ASP A 22 10.01 0.98 -3.99
N LEU A 23 9.56 2.24 -3.84
CA LEU A 23 8.57 2.90 -4.68
C LEU A 23 9.30 3.76 -5.70
N LEU A 24 9.00 3.55 -6.97
CA LEU A 24 9.58 4.26 -8.09
C LEU A 24 8.51 5.03 -8.87
N ILE A 25 8.91 6.17 -9.41
CA ILE A 25 8.16 6.93 -10.42
C ILE A 25 9.12 7.15 -11.59
N ASP A 26 8.74 6.67 -12.77
CA ASP A 26 9.58 6.70 -13.98
C ASP A 26 11.04 6.30 -13.69
N ASP A 27 11.21 5.12 -13.07
CA ASP A 27 12.48 4.50 -12.69
C ASP A 27 13.31 5.25 -11.62
N LYS A 28 12.79 6.35 -11.07
CA LYS A 28 13.41 7.05 -9.95
C LYS A 28 12.81 6.59 -8.63
N VAL A 29 13.65 6.12 -7.70
CA VAL A 29 13.22 5.82 -6.33
C VAL A 29 12.76 7.11 -5.64
N VAL A 30 11.51 7.13 -5.18
CA VAL A 30 10.88 8.24 -4.46
C VAL A 30 10.55 7.89 -3.01
N GLY A 31 10.62 6.61 -2.66
CA GLY A 31 10.41 6.12 -1.30
C GLY A 31 10.82 4.67 -1.15
N SER A 32 11.02 4.25 0.10
CA SER A 32 11.34 2.88 0.46
C SER A 32 10.63 2.51 1.75
N GLY A 33 10.41 1.22 1.98
CA GLY A 33 9.79 0.73 3.20
C GLY A 33 10.18 -0.70 3.53
N THR A 34 9.74 -1.15 4.70
CA THR A 34 9.88 -2.53 5.17
C THR A 34 8.61 -2.91 5.88
N LEU A 35 8.01 -4.03 5.51
CA LEU A 35 6.74 -4.46 6.06
C LEU A 35 6.91 -4.90 7.51
N ARG A 36 5.97 -4.49 8.36
CA ARG A 36 5.89 -4.91 9.77
C ARG A 36 4.80 -5.95 9.98
N MET A 37 3.83 -6.00 9.07
CA MET A 37 2.70 -6.93 9.10
C MET A 37 2.91 -8.17 8.21
N ALA A 38 4.11 -8.40 7.70
CA ALA A 38 4.40 -9.58 6.89
C ALA A 38 4.21 -10.88 7.70
N ILE A 39 3.69 -11.92 7.06
CA ILE A 39 3.50 -13.23 7.68
C ILE A 39 4.86 -13.94 7.82
N GLU A 40 5.17 -14.47 9.00
CA GLU A 40 6.42 -15.22 9.21
C GLU A 40 6.28 -16.63 8.63
N THR A 41 6.87 -16.89 7.47
CA THR A 41 6.69 -18.17 6.77
C THR A 41 7.15 -19.37 7.57
N GLU A 42 8.20 -19.21 8.40
CA GLU A 42 8.73 -20.26 9.26
C GLU A 42 7.77 -20.68 10.38
N ALA A 43 6.98 -19.73 10.91
CA ALA A 43 6.11 -19.97 12.05
C ALA A 43 4.64 -20.16 11.65
N ASP A 44 4.18 -19.37 10.69
CA ASP A 44 2.80 -19.27 10.27
C ASP A 44 2.54 -19.93 8.90
N GLY A 45 3.56 -20.26 8.13
CA GLY A 45 3.41 -20.72 6.76
C GLY A 45 3.03 -19.60 5.79
N ARG A 46 2.48 -19.98 4.64
CA ARG A 46 2.26 -19.06 3.51
C ARG A 46 1.03 -18.17 3.66
N LEU A 47 1.11 -16.96 3.11
CA LEU A 47 0.06 -15.93 3.20
C LEU A 47 -1.30 -16.46 2.74
N PHE A 48 -1.35 -17.11 1.58
CA PHE A 48 -2.60 -17.56 0.95
C PHE A 48 -3.14 -18.88 1.50
N THR A 49 -2.45 -19.48 2.48
CA THR A 49 -3.02 -20.58 3.29
C THR A 49 -3.91 -20.04 4.40
N LYS A 50 -3.85 -18.73 4.69
CA LYS A 50 -4.65 -18.11 5.74
C LYS A 50 -6.08 -17.82 5.27
N PRO A 51 -7.09 -17.96 6.14
CA PRO A 51 -8.49 -17.67 5.78
C PRO A 51 -8.77 -16.21 5.40
N ARG A 52 -7.92 -15.27 5.85
CA ARG A 52 -8.06 -13.83 5.60
C ARG A 52 -6.70 -13.21 5.27
N PRO A 53 -6.14 -13.41 4.06
CA PRO A 53 -4.83 -12.85 3.67
C PRO A 53 -4.77 -11.32 3.79
N SER A 54 -5.91 -10.65 3.58
CA SER A 54 -6.02 -9.19 3.71
C SER A 54 -5.74 -8.64 5.11
N SER A 55 -5.74 -9.47 6.16
CA SER A 55 -5.36 -8.99 7.51
C SER A 55 -3.86 -8.67 7.66
N PHE A 56 -3.05 -9.03 6.67
CA PHE A 56 -1.61 -8.77 6.62
C PHE A 56 -1.25 -7.57 5.72
N LEU A 57 -2.26 -6.85 5.21
CA LEU A 57 -2.04 -5.63 4.43
C LEU A 57 -1.53 -4.49 5.34
N GLU A 58 -0.51 -3.80 4.87
CA GLU A 58 0.02 -2.56 5.44
C GLU A 58 -0.01 -1.46 4.39
N GLN A 59 -0.40 -0.25 4.80
CA GLN A 59 -0.40 0.93 3.94
C GLN A 59 0.79 1.83 4.21
N PHE A 60 1.38 2.35 3.14
CA PHE A 60 2.46 3.32 3.20
C PHE A 60 2.07 4.56 2.39
N SER A 61 2.44 5.73 2.90
CA SER A 61 2.10 7.02 2.29
C SER A 61 3.38 7.81 2.02
N PHE A 62 3.49 8.34 0.80
CA PHE A 62 4.63 9.10 0.32
C PHE A 62 4.15 10.42 -0.25
N THR A 63 4.74 11.52 0.22
CA THR A 63 4.57 12.85 -0.39
C THR A 63 5.57 12.97 -1.53
N VAL A 64 5.07 13.14 -2.75
CA VAL A 64 5.87 13.18 -3.97
C VAL A 64 5.85 14.60 -4.53
N PRO A 65 7.02 15.21 -4.78
CA PRO A 65 7.11 16.49 -5.47
C PRO A 65 6.40 16.45 -6.83
N ASP A 66 5.59 17.48 -7.11
CA ASP A 66 4.78 17.55 -8.33
C ASP A 66 5.59 17.49 -9.63
N ASP A 67 6.88 17.86 -9.60
CA ASP A 67 7.76 17.79 -10.76
C ASP A 67 8.19 16.36 -11.11
N LEU A 68 7.98 15.40 -10.21
CA LEU A 68 8.27 13.98 -10.46
C LEU A 68 7.04 13.21 -10.97
N LEU A 69 5.83 13.72 -10.77
CA LEU A 69 4.60 13.03 -11.16
C LEU A 69 4.00 13.70 -12.40
N THR A 70 4.33 13.18 -13.59
CA THR A 70 3.66 13.59 -14.83
C THR A 70 2.30 12.89 -14.98
N PRO A 71 1.37 13.40 -15.82
CA PRO A 71 0.10 12.72 -16.07
C PRO A 71 0.26 11.28 -16.56
N ASP A 72 1.38 10.98 -17.24
CA ASP A 72 1.69 9.70 -17.88
C ASP A 72 2.70 8.84 -17.10
N ALA A 73 3.17 9.29 -15.94
CA ALA A 73 4.20 8.60 -15.17
C ALA A 73 3.80 7.18 -14.78
N GLU A 74 4.74 6.23 -14.84
CA GLU A 74 4.54 4.89 -14.31
C GLU A 74 4.97 4.84 -12.84
N ILE A 75 4.09 4.31 -11.98
CA ILE A 75 4.40 4.09 -10.57
C ILE A 75 4.70 2.63 -10.37
N SER A 76 5.72 2.31 -9.59
CA SER A 76 6.16 0.93 -9.47
C SER A 76 6.70 0.54 -8.12
N LEU A 77 6.57 -0.76 -7.82
CA LEU A 77 7.06 -1.38 -6.62
C LEU A 77 7.99 -2.52 -6.98
N VAL A 78 9.11 -2.61 -6.26
CA VAL A 78 10.10 -3.67 -6.39
C VAL A 78 10.47 -4.22 -5.02
N LEU A 79 10.71 -5.53 -4.94
CA LEU A 79 11.31 -6.18 -3.78
C LEU A 79 12.82 -5.95 -3.79
N THR A 80 13.38 -5.43 -2.70
CA THR A 80 14.79 -4.99 -2.66
C THR A 80 15.72 -5.92 -1.88
N ASN A 81 15.16 -6.83 -1.10
CA ASN A 81 15.91 -7.69 -0.21
C ASN A 81 15.52 -9.16 -0.35
N ASP A 82 15.17 -9.59 -1.56
CA ASP A 82 14.75 -10.96 -1.87
C ASP A 82 15.63 -12.04 -1.19
N LYS A 83 14.96 -13.09 -0.69
CA LYS A 83 15.60 -14.23 -0.05
C LYS A 83 14.69 -15.45 -0.05
N PHE A 84 15.23 -16.54 -0.58
CA PHE A 84 14.55 -17.82 -0.71
C PHE A 84 15.44 -18.98 -0.20
N THR A 85 14.82 -20.02 0.34
CA THR A 85 15.44 -21.33 0.50
C THR A 85 14.44 -22.47 0.26
N ARG A 86 14.98 -23.64 -0.06
CA ARG A 86 14.23 -24.89 -0.14
C ARG A 86 14.84 -25.92 0.79
N MET A 87 14.04 -26.43 1.72
CA MET A 87 14.41 -27.56 2.56
C MET A 87 14.29 -28.87 1.79
N ASP A 88 15.39 -29.61 1.69
CA ASP A 88 15.42 -30.91 1.04
C ASP A 88 14.44 -31.89 1.71
N GLY A 89 13.64 -32.58 0.90
CA GLY A 89 12.70 -33.61 1.35
C GLY A 89 11.39 -33.08 1.95
N ALA A 90 11.20 -31.77 2.09
CA ALA A 90 10.02 -31.17 2.73
C ALA A 90 8.88 -30.77 1.76
N GLY A 91 8.99 -31.10 0.46
CA GLY A 91 7.92 -30.82 -0.51
C GLY A 91 7.72 -29.31 -0.76
N GLU A 92 6.47 -28.87 -0.90
CA GLU A 92 6.11 -27.44 -1.07
C GLU A 92 6.17 -26.66 0.25
N ASP A 93 5.96 -27.33 1.40
CA ASP A 93 6.06 -26.73 2.74
C ASP A 93 7.51 -26.44 3.14
N GLY A 94 8.47 -27.01 2.41
CA GLY A 94 9.90 -26.72 2.57
C GLY A 94 10.36 -25.43 1.90
N VAL A 95 9.47 -24.69 1.24
CA VAL A 95 9.78 -23.42 0.58
C VAL A 95 9.57 -22.28 1.57
N LEU A 96 10.67 -21.62 1.95
CA LEU A 96 10.64 -20.40 2.73
C LEU A 96 11.14 -19.26 1.88
N ASP A 97 10.41 -18.16 1.89
CA ASP A 97 10.57 -17.15 0.87
C ASP A 97 10.15 -15.76 1.35
N ARG A 98 10.73 -14.75 0.74
CA ARG A 98 10.45 -13.35 1.02
C ARG A 98 9.75 -12.73 -0.17
N ASN A 99 8.45 -12.56 -0.04
CA ASN A 99 7.60 -12.12 -1.14
C ASN A 99 6.87 -10.82 -0.83
N LEU A 100 6.54 -10.05 -1.87
CA LEU A 100 5.60 -8.94 -1.80
C LEU A 100 4.32 -9.27 -2.55
N PHE A 101 3.19 -8.79 -2.05
CA PHE A 101 1.88 -8.94 -2.67
C PHE A 101 1.19 -7.59 -2.70
N ILE A 102 0.95 -7.07 -3.90
CA ILE A 102 0.43 -5.72 -4.10
C ILE A 102 -1.09 -5.77 -4.19
N ASP A 103 -1.76 -4.92 -3.42
CA ASP A 103 -3.22 -4.74 -3.43
C ASP A 103 -3.60 -3.55 -4.32
N PHE A 104 -3.07 -2.36 -4.03
CA PHE A 104 -3.30 -1.18 -4.87
C PHE A 104 -2.18 -0.15 -4.77
N VAL A 105 -2.16 0.74 -5.77
CA VAL A 105 -1.48 2.04 -5.76
C VAL A 105 -2.52 3.12 -5.94
N ARG A 106 -2.49 4.16 -5.11
CA ARG A 106 -3.38 5.31 -5.18
C ARG A 106 -2.58 6.60 -5.22
N VAL A 107 -2.92 7.46 -6.17
CA VAL A 107 -2.34 8.81 -6.33
C VAL A 107 -3.45 9.82 -6.11
N ASN A 108 -3.34 10.60 -5.05
CA ASN A 108 -4.41 11.47 -4.57
C ASN A 108 -5.72 10.65 -4.43
N ASP A 109 -6.72 10.93 -5.27
CA ASP A 109 -8.03 10.25 -5.26
C ASP A 109 -8.17 9.17 -6.36
N ILE A 110 -7.11 8.90 -7.12
CA ILE A 110 -7.11 7.96 -8.24
C ILE A 110 -6.44 6.66 -7.81
N GLU A 111 -7.18 5.55 -7.81
CA GLU A 111 -6.69 4.22 -7.44
C GLU A 111 -6.55 3.30 -8.65
N VAL A 112 -5.42 2.58 -8.70
CA VAL A 112 -5.16 1.46 -9.60
C VAL A 112 -4.97 0.22 -8.74
N THR A 113 -5.88 -0.75 -8.90
CA THR A 113 -5.84 -2.02 -8.17
C THR A 113 -4.88 -2.99 -8.82
N SER A 114 -4.46 -4.01 -8.09
CA SER A 114 -3.63 -5.11 -8.57
C SER A 114 -4.10 -5.70 -9.89
N ALA A 115 -5.42 -5.82 -10.09
CA ALA A 115 -6.04 -6.37 -11.30
C ALA A 115 -5.75 -5.57 -12.58
N ASP A 116 -5.45 -4.28 -12.45
CA ASP A 116 -5.14 -3.36 -13.54
C ASP A 116 -3.64 -3.06 -13.65
N MET A 117 -2.82 -3.61 -12.74
CA MET A 117 -1.37 -3.50 -12.77
C MET A 117 -0.76 -4.53 -13.71
N VAL A 118 0.46 -4.24 -14.19
CA VAL A 118 1.27 -5.20 -14.95
C VAL A 118 2.50 -5.59 -14.14
N LEU A 119 2.94 -6.83 -14.31
CA LEU A 119 4.20 -7.30 -13.76
C LEU A 119 5.23 -7.34 -14.88
N ILE A 120 6.38 -6.72 -14.67
CA ILE A 120 7.48 -6.67 -15.63
C ILE A 120 8.68 -7.42 -15.05
N HIS A 121 9.31 -8.25 -15.89
CA HIS A 121 10.58 -8.89 -15.61
C HIS A 121 11.46 -8.84 -16.86
N ASP A 122 12.70 -8.38 -16.72
CA ASP A 122 13.65 -8.21 -17.84
C ASP A 122 13.09 -7.43 -19.05
N GLY A 123 12.14 -6.52 -18.80
CA GLY A 123 11.50 -5.67 -19.82
C GLY A 123 10.26 -6.30 -20.47
N ASP A 124 9.98 -7.57 -20.19
CA ASP A 124 8.79 -8.26 -20.70
C ASP A 124 7.66 -8.23 -19.67
N VAL A 125 6.43 -8.12 -20.17
CA VAL A 125 5.24 -8.32 -19.33
C VAL A 125 5.08 -9.81 -19.07
N VAL A 126 5.01 -10.17 -17.80
CA VAL A 126 4.87 -11.56 -17.34
C VAL A 126 3.54 -11.72 -16.60
N GLU A 127 2.95 -12.90 -16.75
CA GLU A 127 1.69 -13.24 -16.09
C GLU A 127 1.95 -14.17 -14.92
N TYR A 128 1.58 -13.72 -13.72
CA TYR A 128 1.38 -14.61 -12.57
C TYR A 128 -0.10 -14.74 -12.26
N ASN A 129 -0.49 -15.91 -11.78
CA ASN A 129 -1.83 -16.13 -11.27
C ASN A 129 -2.02 -15.29 -10.01
N TYR A 130 -2.91 -14.29 -10.08
CA TYR A 130 -3.39 -13.55 -8.91
C TYR A 130 -3.83 -14.52 -7.82
N GLN A 131 -3.30 -14.32 -6.62
CA GLN A 131 -3.73 -15.09 -5.46
C GLN A 131 -4.53 -14.17 -4.56
N ALA A 132 -5.81 -14.52 -4.35
CA ALA A 132 -6.75 -13.76 -3.52
C ALA A 132 -6.84 -12.25 -3.87
N GLY A 133 -6.66 -11.88 -5.14
CA GLY A 133 -6.74 -10.49 -5.60
C GLY A 133 -5.48 -9.65 -5.34
N LEU A 134 -4.34 -10.27 -5.04
CA LEU A 134 -3.06 -9.59 -4.89
C LEU A 134 -2.10 -9.95 -6.04
N LEU A 135 -1.32 -8.98 -6.51
CA LEU A 135 -0.28 -9.17 -7.53
C LEU A 135 1.04 -9.56 -6.85
N PRO A 136 1.59 -10.77 -7.09
CA PRO A 136 2.82 -11.21 -6.44
C PRO A 136 4.08 -10.67 -7.11
N ILE A 137 5.09 -10.35 -6.29
CA ILE A 137 6.49 -10.18 -6.63
C ILE A 137 7.25 -11.24 -5.82
N TYR A 138 7.65 -12.32 -6.49
CA TYR A 138 8.26 -13.48 -5.82
C TYR A 138 9.78 -13.40 -5.69
N GLU A 139 10.44 -12.62 -6.53
CA GLU A 139 11.90 -12.57 -6.53
C GLU A 139 12.39 -11.19 -6.98
N ALA A 140 13.66 -10.90 -6.71
CA ALA A 140 14.30 -9.68 -7.17
C ALA A 140 14.31 -9.58 -8.71
N GLY A 141 14.22 -8.35 -9.24
CA GLY A 141 14.18 -8.10 -10.68
C GLY A 141 12.77 -8.10 -11.29
N PHE A 142 11.74 -8.41 -10.49
CA PHE A 142 10.34 -8.19 -10.86
C PHE A 142 9.88 -6.80 -10.42
N ARG A 143 9.02 -6.20 -11.22
CA ARG A 143 8.48 -4.85 -11.00
C ARG A 143 6.98 -4.86 -11.21
N ALA A 144 6.21 -4.59 -10.15
CA ALA A 144 4.78 -4.33 -10.28
C ALA A 144 4.59 -2.88 -10.71
N VAL A 145 3.87 -2.65 -11.81
CA VAL A 145 3.70 -1.34 -12.43
C VAL A 145 2.23 -0.95 -12.47
N ALA A 146 1.90 0.15 -11.83
CA ALA A 146 0.65 0.87 -12.00
C ALA A 146 0.83 1.92 -13.10
N ARG A 147 0.18 1.68 -14.24
CA ARG A 147 0.12 2.64 -15.34
C ARG A 147 -0.94 3.72 -15.06
N PRO A 148 -0.76 4.93 -15.60
CA PRO A 148 -1.76 5.97 -15.48
C PRO A 148 -3.11 5.50 -16.03
N PRO A 149 -4.23 5.76 -15.33
CA PRO A 149 -5.54 5.49 -15.88
C PRO A 149 -5.86 6.45 -17.03
N GLN A 150 -6.98 6.22 -17.71
CA GLN A 150 -7.42 7.08 -18.80
C GLN A 150 -7.56 8.54 -18.32
N GLY A 151 -6.77 9.45 -18.91
CA GLY A 151 -6.71 10.85 -18.51
C GLY A 151 -5.56 11.22 -17.58
N GLY A 152 -4.79 10.23 -17.10
CA GLY A 152 -3.58 10.45 -16.32
C GLY A 152 -3.80 10.74 -14.84
N TRP A 153 -2.70 10.77 -14.07
CA TRP A 153 -2.72 10.94 -12.61
C TRP A 153 -3.18 12.33 -12.14
N LEU A 154 -3.05 13.35 -12.99
CA LEU A 154 -3.28 14.76 -12.62
C LEU A 154 -4.63 15.33 -13.08
N ASN A 155 -5.52 14.51 -13.65
CA ASN A 155 -6.77 14.99 -14.23
C ASN A 155 -7.81 15.45 -13.18
N GLY A 156 -7.60 15.11 -11.91
CA GLY A 156 -8.30 15.70 -10.78
C GLY A 156 -7.49 16.87 -10.26
N GLY A 157 -7.74 18.07 -10.78
CA GLY A 157 -7.14 19.30 -10.23
C GLY A 157 -7.34 19.32 -8.73
N VAL A 158 -6.22 19.35 -7.99
CA VAL A 158 -6.12 19.34 -6.53
C VAL A 158 -7.32 20.07 -5.93
N ALA A 159 -8.32 19.33 -5.45
CA ALA A 159 -9.18 19.89 -4.44
C ALA A 159 -8.22 20.21 -3.30
N LYS A 160 -7.95 21.50 -3.09
CA LYS A 160 -7.23 21.99 -1.92
C LYS A 160 -7.73 21.14 -0.77
N VAL A 161 -6.84 20.37 -0.14
CA VAL A 161 -7.09 19.91 1.22
C VAL A 161 -7.22 21.21 2.01
N GLY A 162 -8.45 21.71 2.08
CA GLY A 162 -8.87 22.59 3.12
C GLY A 162 -8.53 21.80 4.36
N MET A 163 -7.48 22.25 5.04
CA MET A 163 -7.27 22.01 6.45
C MET A 163 -8.67 21.90 7.05
N LEU A 164 -9.07 20.68 7.38
CA LEU A 164 -10.36 20.44 8.03
C LEU A 164 -10.39 21.46 9.16
N ASP A 165 -11.35 22.37 9.11
CA ASP A 165 -11.78 23.11 10.28
C ASP A 165 -12.19 22.02 11.28
N ILE A 166 -11.22 21.49 12.03
CA ILE A 166 -11.48 20.67 13.19
C ILE A 166 -12.26 21.62 14.08
N PRO A 167 -13.58 21.42 14.29
CA PRO A 167 -14.29 22.25 15.23
C PRO A 167 -13.60 21.97 16.56
N MET A 168 -13.04 23.01 17.19
CA MET A 168 -12.52 22.88 18.55
C MET A 168 -13.59 22.17 19.39
N PRO A 169 -13.23 21.19 20.23
CA PRO A 169 -14.20 20.54 21.08
C PRO A 169 -14.91 21.60 21.92
N LEU A 170 -16.24 21.64 21.81
CA LEU A 170 -17.09 22.56 22.55
C LEU A 170 -16.71 22.51 24.04
N PRO A 171 -16.53 23.65 24.72
CA PRO A 171 -16.34 23.65 26.17
C PRO A 171 -17.53 22.95 26.82
N ARG A 172 -17.26 21.95 27.67
CA ARG A 172 -18.30 21.32 28.49
C ARG A 172 -19.07 22.42 29.26
N PRO A 173 -20.42 22.45 29.24
CA PRO A 173 -21.18 23.43 29.99
C PRO A 173 -20.84 23.30 31.48
N LYS A 174 -20.28 24.36 32.06
CA LYS A 174 -20.23 24.54 33.51
C LYS A 174 -21.60 25.06 33.95
N ASP A 175 -22.27 24.29 34.79
CA ASP A 175 -23.26 24.71 35.78
C ASP A 175 -24.15 25.91 35.42
N LEU A 176 -25.20 25.64 34.63
CA LEU A 176 -26.41 26.46 34.67
C LEU A 176 -27.30 25.91 35.80
N THR A 177 -27.14 26.50 36.98
CA THR A 177 -28.12 26.44 38.07
C THR A 177 -29.52 26.76 37.55
N LEU A 178 -30.42 25.79 37.64
CA LEU A 178 -31.85 25.93 37.37
C LEU A 178 -32.52 26.74 38.48
N SER A 179 -32.74 28.02 38.25
CA SER A 179 -33.69 28.83 39.02
C SER A 179 -35.11 28.53 38.54
N VAL A 180 -35.77 27.53 39.13
CA VAL A 180 -37.20 27.27 38.89
C VAL A 180 -38.01 28.26 39.70
N GLY A 181 -38.53 29.30 39.04
CA GLY A 181 -39.63 30.10 39.54
C GLY A 181 -40.95 29.41 39.16
N LEU A 182 -41.60 28.77 40.13
CA LEU A 182 -43.01 28.36 40.01
C LEU A 182 -43.84 29.30 40.89
N VAL A 183 -44.67 30.12 40.25
CA VAL A 183 -45.73 30.90 40.91
C VAL A 183 -47.02 30.11 40.77
N GLN A 184 -47.68 29.80 41.89
CA GLN A 184 -49.12 29.56 41.92
C GLN A 184 -49.70 29.94 43.30
N GLN A 185 -50.58 30.95 43.23
CA GLN A 185 -51.73 31.33 44.06
C GLN A 185 -51.57 31.47 45.59
#